data_AF-A0A1F4TLA4-F1
#
_entry.id   AF-A0A1F4TLA4-F1
#
_cell.length_a   1.000
_cell.length_b   1.000
_cell.length_c   1.000
_cell.angle_alpha   90.00
_cell.angle_beta   90.00
_cell.angle_gamma   90.00
#
_symmetry.space_group_name_H-M   'P 1'
#
loop_
_entity.id
_entity.type
_entity.pdbx_description
1 polymer ?
#
loop_
_entity_poly.entity_id
_entity_poly.type
_entity_poly.pdbx_seq_one_letter_code
_entity_poly.pdbx_strand_id
1 'polypeptide(L)' 'MYFAHSYYCEPIDEGVVATRTDYGIEYTSAVWQDNLFGIQFHPEKSGPAGLQILKNFGELCLK' A
#
# COMPACT_ATOMS: atom_id res chain seq x y z
N MET A 1 1.84 5.87 8.17
CA MET A 1 2.72 5.56 7.02
C MET A 1 3.23 6.86 6.41
N TYR A 2 4.36 6.86 5.72
CA TYR A 2 4.93 8.04 5.06
C TYR A 2 4.51 8.10 3.58
N PHE A 3 3.88 9.20 3.18
CA PHE A 3 3.44 9.48 1.81
C PHE A 3 4.13 10.72 1.27
N ALA A 4 4.52 10.70 -0.01
CA ALA A 4 5.09 11.85 -0.72
C ALA A 4 4.71 11.77 -2.20
N HIS A 5 3.51 12.20 -2.55
CA HIS A 5 2.95 12.10 -3.90
C HIS A 5 1.98 13.26 -4.18
N SER A 6 1.73 13.54 -5.46
CA SER A 6 0.72 14.52 -5.91
C SER A 6 -0.45 13.87 -6.67
N TYR A 7 -0.32 12.59 -6.98
CA TYR A 7 -1.31 11.79 -7.71
C TYR A 7 -1.50 10.47 -6.98
N TYR A 8 -2.71 9.94 -7.03
CA TYR A 8 -3.05 8.64 -6.47
C TYR A 8 -3.65 7.74 -7.56
N CYS A 9 -3.65 6.44 -7.31
CA CYS A 9 -4.31 5.46 -8.18
C CYS A 9 -5.82 5.44 -7.90
N GLU A 10 -6.63 5.54 -8.95
CA GLU A 10 -8.07 5.28 -8.92
C GLU A 10 -8.34 4.01 -9.75
N PRO A 11 -8.35 2.82 -9.12
CA PRO A 11 -8.56 1.57 -9.85
C PRO A 11 -9.96 1.51 -10.47
N ILE A 12 -10.06 0.98 -11.69
CA ILE A 12 -11.36 0.70 -12.33
C ILE A 12 -12.08 -0.43 -11.59
N ASP A 13 -11.33 -1.44 -11.14
CA ASP A 13 -11.84 -2.55 -10.35
C ASP A 13 -11.69 -2.25 -8.85
N GLU A 14 -12.81 -2.00 -8.19
CA GLU A 14 -12.86 -1.78 -6.75
C GLU A 14 -12.46 -3.01 -5.92
N GLY A 15 -12.54 -4.20 -6.52
CA GLY A 15 -12.17 -5.46 -5.87
C GLY A 15 -10.68 -5.58 -5.54
N VAL A 16 -9.81 -4.79 -6.20
CA VAL A 16 -8.36 -4.82 -5.93
C VAL A 16 -7.93 -3.84 -4.84
N VAL A 17 -8.83 -3.00 -4.32
CA VAL A 17 -8.50 -2.01 -3.28
C VAL A 17 -8.29 -2.71 -1.95
N ALA A 18 -7.05 -2.73 -1.46
CA ALA A 18 -6.70 -3.34 -0.19
C ALA A 18 -6.89 -2.37 0.99
N THR A 19 -6.50 -1.10 0.81
CA THR A 19 -6.67 -0.06 1.82
C THR A 19 -6.92 1.30 1.21
N ARG A 20 -7.63 2.16 1.96
CA ARG A 20 -7.79 3.58 1.67
C ARG A 20 -7.12 4.45 2.73
N THR A 21 -6.82 5.69 2.37
CA THR A 21 -6.28 6.70 3.28
C THR A 21 -7.00 8.01 3.06
N ASP A 22 -7.34 8.68 4.15
CA ASP A 22 -7.90 10.03 4.13
C ASP A 22 -6.76 11.06 4.22
N TYR A 23 -6.72 11.96 3.23
CA TYR A 23 -5.91 13.18 3.24
C TYR A 23 -6.70 14.33 2.59
N GLY A 24 -7.82 14.70 3.21
CA GLY A 24 -8.75 15.70 2.67
C GLY A 24 -9.67 15.17 1.57
N ILE A 25 -9.22 14.11 0.89
CA ILE A 25 -10.02 13.18 0.11
C ILE A 25 -9.65 11.75 0.53
N GLU A 26 -10.58 10.83 0.37
CA GLU A 26 -10.30 9.40 0.52
C GLU A 26 -9.74 8.84 -0.79
N TYR A 27 -8.60 8.15 -0.73
CA TYR A 27 -7.95 7.57 -1.91
C TYR A 27 -7.35 6.19 -1.63
N THR A 28 -7.15 5.40 -2.68
CA THR A 28 -6.52 4.07 -2.60
C THR A 28 -5.04 4.21 -2.22
N SER A 29 -4.68 3.63 -1.07
CA SER A 29 -3.31 3.67 -0.54
C SER A 29 -2.57 2.34 -0.68
N ALA A 30 -3.28 1.25 -0.91
CA ALA A 30 -2.73 -0.05 -1.29
C ALA A 30 -3.71 -0.83 -2.17
N VAL A 31 -3.17 -1.61 -3.09
CA VAL A 31 -3.88 -2.57 -3.94
C VAL A 31 -3.31 -3.97 -3.77
N TRP A 32 -4.16 -4.98 -3.94
CA TRP A 32 -3.77 -6.38 -3.89
C TRP A 32 -4.61 -7.20 -4.88
N GLN A 33 -3.93 -8.00 -5.69
CA GLN A 33 -4.55 -9.02 -6.53
C GLN A 33 -3.63 -10.26 -6.58
N ASP A 34 -4.09 -11.38 -6.02
CA ASP A 34 -3.34 -12.64 -5.97
C ASP A 34 -1.92 -12.49 -5.37
N ASN A 35 -0.88 -12.56 -6.19
CA ASN A 35 0.51 -12.39 -5.77
C ASN A 35 1.07 -10.98 -6.08
N LEU A 36 0.25 -10.07 -6.57
CA LEU A 36 0.60 -8.69 -6.88
C LEU A 36 0.18 -7.74 -5.76
N PHE A 37 1.14 -6.98 -5.27
CA PHE A 37 0.95 -6.01 -4.20
C PHE A 37 1.46 -4.64 -4.66
N GLY A 38 0.68 -3.59 -4.43
CA GLY A 38 1.07 -2.22 -4.69
C GLY A 38 0.75 -1.34 -3.48
N ILE A 39 1.67 -0.48 -3.08
CA ILE A 39 1.49 0.46 -1.97
C ILE A 39 1.90 1.86 -2.42
N GLN A 40 1.11 2.87 -2.01
CA GLN A 40 1.36 4.26 -2.36
C GLN A 40 2.32 4.95 -1.37
N PHE A 41 2.37 4.47 -0.12
CA PHE A 41 3.32 4.93 0.88
C PHE A 41 4.69 4.27 0.71
N HIS A 42 5.72 4.91 1.28
CA HIS A 42 7.09 4.39 1.32
C HIS A 42 7.31 3.59 2.61
N PRO A 43 7.26 2.25 2.60
CA PRO A 43 7.44 1.46 3.81
C PRO A 43 8.85 1.64 4.39
N GLU A 44 9.87 1.84 3.56
CA GLU A 44 11.26 2.09 3.97
C GLU A 44 11.44 3.41 4.72
N LYS A 45 10.52 4.38 4.52
CA LYS A 45 10.51 5.67 5.22
C LYS A 45 9.48 5.74 6.36
N SER A 46 8.76 4.63 6.62
CA SER A 46 7.65 4.59 7.60
C SER A 46 8.04 4.04 8.97
N GLY A 47 9.35 3.99 9.28
CA GLY A 47 9.86 3.55 10.58
C GLY A 47 9.48 2.09 10.92
N PRO A 48 9.26 1.76 12.21
CA PRO A 48 8.97 0.39 12.65
C PRO A 48 7.75 -0.23 11.95
N ALA A 49 6.70 0.56 11.71
CA ALA A 49 5.50 0.07 11.02
C ALA A 49 5.79 -0.33 9.57
N GLY A 50 6.63 0.45 8.87
CA GLY A 50 7.06 0.13 7.51
C GLY A 50 7.97 -1.09 7.42
N LEU A 51 8.90 -1.24 8.36
CA LEU A 51 9.73 -2.45 8.47
C LEU A 51 8.88 -3.70 8.67
N GLN A 52 7.81 -3.62 9.48
CA GLN A 52 6.91 -4.74 9.67
C GLN A 52 6.19 -5.14 8.37
N ILE A 53 5.77 -4.17 7.55
CA ILE A 53 5.15 -4.45 6.24
C ILE A 53 6.15 -5.15 5.31
N LEU A 54 7.39 -4.65 5.23
CA LEU A 54 8.43 -5.27 4.40
C LEU A 54 8.74 -6.71 4.85
N LYS A 55 8.81 -6.94 6.16
CA LYS A 55 8.98 -8.28 6.72
C LYS A 55 7.82 -9.20 6.32
N ASN A 56 6.58 -8.76 6.50
CA ASN A 56 5.39 -9.54 6.14
C ASN A 56 5.36 -9.87 4.65
N PHE A 57 5.69 -8.91 3.79
CA PHE A 57 5.78 -9.14 2.35
C PHE A 57 6.85 -10.18 2.00
N GLY A 58 8.04 -10.06 2.59
CA GLY A 58 9.11 -11.06 2.43
C GLY A 58 8.70 -12.46 2.87
N GLU A 59 8.00 -12.59 4.00
CA GLU A 59 7.48 -13.87 4.48
C GLU A 59 6.37 -14.46 3.58
N LEU A 60 5.57 -13.62 2.91
CA LEU A 60 4.58 -14.06 1.94
C LEU A 60 5.22 -14.59 0.66
N CYS A 61 6.30 -13.96 0.18
CA CYS A 61 7.00 -14.39 -1.03
C CYS A 61 7.75 -15.73 -0.88
N LEU A 62 7.95 -16.20 0.35
CA LEU A 62 8.56 -17.50 0.64
C LEU A 62 7.56 -18.65 0.72
N LYS A 63 6.26 -18.35 0.59
CA LYS A 63 5.18 -19.33 0.56
C LYS A 63 4.76 -19.61 -0.87
#